data_AF-A0A7C8YKH7-F1
#
_entry.id   AF-A0A7C8YKH7-F1
#
_cell.length_a   1.000
_cell.length_b   1.000
_cell.length_c   1.000
_cell.angle_alpha   90.00
_cell.angle_beta   90.00
_cell.angle_gamma   90.00
#
_symmetry.space_group_name_H-M   'P 1'
#
loop_
_entity.id
_entity.type
_entity.pdbx_description
1 polymer ?
#
loop_
_entity_poly.entity_id
_entity_poly.type
_entity_poly.pdbx_seq_one_letter_code
_entity_poly.pdbx_strand_id
1 'polypeptide(L)'
;SLFMFLATENCSGSDFGKPGAANCVGVGEPVKESKIPAPASQGIELVKGILGKMETPPLFLDVSLLTQLRPDAHPQNFASPQRTTGDCTHWCLAGVPDSWNLLLFSSL
;
A
#
# COMPACT_ATOMS: atom_id res chain seq x y z
N SER A 1 -4.56 1.77 23.25
CA SER A 1 -3.58 2.37 22.33
C SER A 1 -4.23 2.60 20.98
N LEU A 2 -3.97 3.74 20.33
CA LEU A 2 -4.43 4.02 18.97
C LEU A 2 -3.35 3.55 17.98
N PHE A 3 -3.76 2.90 16.88
CA PHE A 3 -2.88 2.41 15.84
C PHE A 3 -3.24 3.06 14.51
N MET A 4 -2.23 3.38 13.70
CA MET A 4 -2.42 3.95 12.38
C MET A 4 -1.49 3.28 11.37
N PHE A 5 -2.08 2.79 10.29
CA PHE A 5 -1.36 2.24 9.13
C PHE A 5 -1.44 3.22 7.97
N LEU A 6 -0.35 3.34 7.23
CA LEU A 6 -0.33 4.09 5.99
C LEU A 6 0.18 3.18 4.86
N ALA A 7 -0.66 3.05 3.83
CA ALA A 7 -0.45 2.23 2.64
C ALA A 7 -0.42 3.12 1.39
N THR A 8 0.25 2.65 0.33
CA THR A 8 0.21 3.30 -0.98
C THR A 8 -0.96 2.80 -1.82
N GLU A 9 -1.53 3.71 -2.61
CA GLU A 9 -2.50 3.40 -3.66
C GLU A 9 -1.73 3.13 -4.96
N ASN A 10 -1.62 1.87 -5.38
CA ASN A 10 -0.82 1.48 -6.56
C ASN A 10 -1.60 1.72 -7.86
N CYS A 11 -2.10 2.94 -8.04
CA CYS A 11 -3.02 3.30 -9.10
C CYS A 11 -2.32 3.55 -10.44
N SER A 12 -1.02 3.87 -10.43
CA SER A 12 -0.19 4.01 -11.62
C SER A 12 0.92 2.96 -11.64
N GLY A 13 1.22 2.45 -12.83
CA GLY A 13 2.36 1.55 -13.02
C GLY A 13 3.69 2.14 -12.57
N SER A 14 3.84 3.47 -12.63
CA SER A 14 5.02 4.16 -12.09
C SER A 14 5.23 3.90 -10.60
N ASP A 15 4.16 3.70 -9.85
CA ASP A 15 4.19 3.60 -8.39
C ASP A 15 4.88 2.29 -7.95
N PHE A 16 4.79 1.25 -8.79
CA PHE A 16 5.36 -0.08 -8.55
C PHE A 16 6.40 -0.48 -9.61
N GLY A 17 7.04 0.49 -10.26
CA GLY A 17 8.21 0.26 -11.13
C GLY A 17 7.89 -0.31 -12.51
N LYS A 18 6.63 -0.21 -12.96
CA LYS A 18 6.16 -0.61 -14.29
C LYS A 18 5.48 0.56 -15.01
N PRO A 19 6.22 1.61 -15.44
CA PRO A 19 5.62 2.84 -15.99
C PRO A 19 4.76 2.66 -17.25
N GLY A 20 4.86 1.51 -17.93
CA GLY A 20 3.98 1.16 -19.06
C GLY A 20 2.61 0.58 -18.66
N ALA A 21 2.40 0.25 -17.38
CA ALA A 21 1.12 -0.20 -16.87
C ALA A 21 0.26 1.01 -16.47
N ALA A 22 -0.99 1.04 -16.95
CA ALA A 22 -1.91 2.13 -16.64
C ALA A 22 -2.39 2.10 -15.17
N ASN A 23 -2.44 0.91 -14.57
CA ASN A 23 -2.90 0.66 -13.21
C ASN A 23 -2.47 -0.75 -12.78
N CYS A 24 -2.99 -1.24 -11.64
CA CYS A 24 -2.73 -2.57 -11.10
C CYS A 24 -3.34 -3.74 -11.91
N VAL A 25 -4.16 -3.47 -12.94
CA VAL A 25 -4.85 -4.50 -13.74
C VAL A 25 -3.87 -5.37 -14.52
N GLY A 26 -4.04 -6.69 -14.38
CA GLY A 26 -3.21 -7.69 -15.06
C GLY A 26 -1.87 -7.95 -14.36
N VAL A 27 -1.61 -7.31 -13.22
CA VAL A 27 -0.44 -7.63 -12.39
C VAL A 27 -0.76 -8.87 -11.54
N GLY A 28 -0.09 -9.99 -11.84
CA GLY A 28 -0.31 -11.27 -11.16
C GLY A 28 0.84 -11.73 -10.26
N GLU A 29 1.92 -10.95 -10.15
CA GLU A 29 3.07 -11.28 -9.31
C GLU A 29 3.56 -10.05 -8.53
N PRO A 30 4.07 -10.25 -7.29
CA PRO A 30 4.75 -9.20 -6.54
C PRO A 30 5.92 -8.59 -7.32
N VAL A 31 6.27 -7.35 -6.98
CA VAL A 31 7.49 -6.73 -7.49
C VAL A 31 8.71 -7.44 -6.89
N LYS A 32 9.53 -8.05 -7.74
CA LYS A 32 10.69 -8.87 -7.33
C LYS A 32 11.98 -8.06 -7.12
N GLU A 33 11.95 -6.73 -7.32
CA GLU A 33 13.16 -5.91 -7.41
C GLU A 33 13.68 -5.35 -6.08
N SER A 34 15.00 -5.18 -5.99
CA SER A 34 15.75 -4.63 -4.85
C SER A 34 15.80 -3.09 -4.81
N LYS A 35 15.24 -2.41 -5.82
CA LYS A 35 15.17 -0.95 -5.89
C LYS A 35 13.76 -0.51 -5.54
N ILE A 36 13.66 0.49 -4.66
CA ILE A 36 12.40 1.12 -4.26
C ILE A 36 11.69 1.59 -5.55
N PRO A 37 10.49 1.05 -5.87
CA PRO A 37 9.87 1.25 -7.17
C PRO A 37 9.51 2.70 -7.47
N ALA A 38 9.06 3.45 -6.46
CA ALA A 38 8.88 4.89 -6.51
C ALA A 38 9.16 5.54 -5.15
N PRO A 39 9.65 6.80 -5.12
CA PRO A 39 9.86 7.53 -3.86
C PRO A 39 8.60 7.57 -3.01
N ALA A 40 8.77 7.65 -1.69
CA ALA A 40 7.67 7.86 -0.76
C ALA A 40 6.84 9.09 -1.18
N SER A 41 5.51 8.98 -1.15
CA SER A 41 4.65 10.09 -1.50
C SER A 41 4.86 11.24 -0.49
N GLN A 42 4.65 12.48 -0.93
CA GLN A 42 4.70 13.65 -0.04
C GLN A 42 3.72 13.51 1.15
N GLY A 43 2.64 12.75 0.97
CA GLY A 43 1.69 12.44 2.03
C GLY A 43 2.30 11.67 3.19
N ILE A 44 3.24 10.75 2.94
CA ILE A 44 3.91 9.97 4.01
C ILE A 44 4.74 10.90 4.90
N GLU A 45 5.54 11.76 4.28
CA GLU A 45 6.38 12.71 5.01
C GLU A 45 5.53 13.74 5.77
N LEU A 46 4.42 14.19 5.18
CA LEU A 46 3.48 15.08 5.86
C LEU A 46 2.87 14.41 7.10
N VAL A 47 2.40 13.17 6.98
CA VAL A 47 1.84 12.40 8.11
C VAL A 47 2.88 12.21 9.21
N LYS A 48 4.12 11.80 8.86
CA LYS A 48 5.23 11.70 9.82
C LYS A 48 5.50 13.03 10.53
N GLY A 49 5.49 14.14 9.78
CA GLY A 49 5.69 15.48 10.34
C GLY A 49 4.57 15.93 11.27
N ILE A 50 3.31 15.54 11.02
CA ILE A 50 2.18 15.81 11.91
C ILE A 50 2.28 14.96 13.17
N LEU A 51 2.52 13.65 13.02
CA LEU A 51 2.68 12.73 14.13
C LEU A 51 3.78 13.15 15.10
N GLY A 52 4.93 13.62 14.57
CA GLY A 52 6.04 14.11 15.39
C GLY A 52 5.74 15.37 16.21
N LYS A 53 4.60 16.04 15.96
CA LYS A 53 4.14 17.23 16.70
C LYS A 53 2.99 16.92 17.67
N MET A 54 2.48 15.70 17.69
CA MET A 54 1.41 15.30 18.60
C MET A 54 1.96 15.05 20.01
N GLU A 55 1.21 15.45 21.03
CA GLU A 55 1.56 15.16 22.43
C GLU A 55 1.47 13.65 22.73
N THR A 56 0.52 12.96 22.08
CA THR A 56 0.29 11.52 22.22
C THR A 56 0.11 10.88 20.83
N PRO A 57 1.20 10.64 20.07
CA PRO A 57 1.09 10.03 18.76
C PRO A 57 0.63 8.57 18.85
N PRO A 58 -0.21 8.08 17.91
CA PRO A 58 -0.50 6.65 17.79
C PRO A 58 0.76 5.84 17.44
N LEU A 59 0.71 4.52 17.66
CA LEU A 59 1.69 3.64 17.05
C LEU A 59 1.50 3.68 15.54
N PHE A 60 2.49 4.24 14.85
CA PHE A 60 2.47 4.42 13.42
C PHE A 60 3.26 3.30 12.74
N LEU A 61 2.57 2.54 11.88
CA LEU A 61 3.15 1.47 11.08
C LEU A 61 3.19 1.90 9.61
N ASP A 62 4.38 2.30 9.16
CA ASP A 62 4.65 2.67 7.77
C ASP A 62 4.77 1.39 6.91
N VAL A 63 3.66 0.98 6.31
CA VAL A 63 3.56 -0.19 5.42
C VAL A 63 3.59 0.20 3.95
N SER A 64 4.01 1.43 3.64
CA SER A 64 4.02 1.99 2.28
C SER A 64 4.87 1.16 1.32
N LEU A 65 6.11 0.84 1.68
CA LEU A 65 6.97 0.01 0.83
C LEU A 65 6.40 -1.39 0.64
N LEU A 66 5.86 -2.00 1.70
CA LEU A 66 5.25 -3.33 1.62
C LEU A 66 4.07 -3.35 0.66
N THR A 67 3.23 -2.32 0.70
CA THR A 67 2.06 -2.19 -0.17
C THR A 67 2.44 -1.86 -1.59
N GLN A 68 3.44 -1.01 -1.79
CA GLN A 68 4.00 -0.67 -3.11
C GLN A 68 4.57 -1.88 -3.87
N LEU A 69 5.15 -2.85 -3.15
CA LEU A 69 5.68 -4.09 -3.73
C LEU A 69 4.60 -5.11 -4.09
N ARG A 70 3.33 -4.86 -3.73
CA ARG A 70 2.22 -5.82 -3.86
C ARG A 70 1.09 -5.37 -4.81
N PRO A 71 1.35 -4.79 -5.99
CA PRO A 71 0.29 -4.47 -6.94
C PRO A 71 -0.53 -5.70 -7.40
N ASP A 72 0.01 -6.91 -7.20
CA ASP A 72 -0.66 -8.18 -7.46
C ASP A 72 -1.82 -8.51 -6.51
N ALA A 73 -1.82 -7.93 -5.30
CA ALA A 73 -2.76 -8.30 -4.25
C ALA A 73 -4.08 -7.49 -4.28
N HIS A 74 -4.28 -6.71 -5.33
CA HIS A 74 -5.50 -5.93 -5.54
C HIS A 74 -6.65 -6.79 -6.12
N PRO A 75 -7.92 -6.48 -5.82
CA PRO A 75 -9.08 -7.17 -6.38
C PRO A 75 -9.28 -7.05 -7.89
N GLN A 76 -8.47 -6.24 -8.58
CA GLN A 76 -8.60 -6.02 -10.01
C GLN A 76 -10.04 -5.59 -10.37
N ASN A 77 -10.67 -6.25 -11.33
CA ASN A 77 -12.05 -5.99 -11.73
C ASN A 77 -13.07 -6.82 -10.93
N PHE A 78 -12.63 -7.70 -10.01
CA PHE A 78 -13.54 -8.57 -9.26
C PHE A 78 -14.34 -7.81 -8.20
N ALA A 79 -13.79 -6.73 -7.63
CA ALA A 79 -14.49 -5.89 -6.66
C ALA A 79 -15.55 -4.98 -7.30
N SER A 80 -15.37 -4.58 -8.55
CA SER A 80 -16.33 -3.74 -9.28
C SER A 80 -16.33 -4.08 -10.78
N PRO A 81 -17.12 -5.08 -11.20
CA PRO A 81 -17.12 -5.57 -12.58
C PRO A 81 -17.53 -4.51 -13.62
N GLN A 82 -18.19 -3.43 -13.18
CA GLN A 82 -18.60 -2.32 -14.03
C GLN A 82 -17.51 -1.26 -14.24
N ARG A 83 -16.40 -1.32 -13.50
CA ARG A 83 -15.27 -0.39 -13.65
C ARG A 83 -14.18 -1.02 -14.51
N THR A 84 -13.78 -0.31 -15.58
CA THR A 84 -12.65 -0.69 -16.44
C THR A 84 -11.30 -0.36 -15.83
N THR A 85 -11.28 0.58 -14.88
CA THR A 85 -10.14 0.89 -14.02
C THR A 85 -10.26 0.02 -12.78
N GLY A 86 -9.49 -1.07 -12.69
CA GLY A 86 -9.54 -1.98 -11.55
C GLY A 86 -9.34 -1.29 -10.20
N ASP A 87 -9.72 -1.98 -9.12
CA ASP A 87 -9.61 -1.45 -7.77
C ASP A 87 -8.20 -1.60 -7.21
N CYS A 88 -7.40 -0.53 -7.27
CA CYS A 88 -6.04 -0.48 -6.73
C CYS A 88 -5.95 0.12 -5.32
N THR A 89 -7.08 0.28 -4.65
CA THR A 89 -7.18 0.90 -3.31
C THR A 89 -7.52 -0.11 -2.23
N HIS A 90 -8.27 -1.15 -2.57
CA HIS A 90 -8.58 -2.26 -1.70
C HIS A 90 -7.64 -3.43 -1.91
N TRP A 91 -7.68 -4.38 -0.98
CA TRP A 91 -6.84 -5.57 -0.98
C TRP A 91 -7.69 -6.83 -0.95
N CYS A 92 -7.27 -7.86 -1.68
CA CYS A 92 -7.83 -9.19 -1.53
C CYS A 92 -7.54 -9.76 -0.14
N LEU A 93 -8.48 -10.58 0.35
CA LEU A 93 -8.31 -11.41 1.55
C LEU A 93 -8.39 -12.89 1.16
N ALA A 94 -7.51 -13.77 1.65
CA ALA A 94 -6.29 -13.48 2.42
C ALA A 94 -5.23 -12.73 1.58
N GLY A 95 -4.38 -11.92 2.21
CA GLY A 95 -3.40 -11.10 1.50
C GLY A 95 -2.63 -10.09 2.33
N VAL A 96 -2.42 -8.90 1.76
CA VAL A 96 -1.63 -7.81 2.36
C VAL A 96 -2.13 -7.39 3.75
N PRO A 97 -3.44 -7.26 4.00
CA PRO A 97 -3.94 -6.92 5.34
C PRO A 97 -3.56 -7.92 6.43
N ASP A 98 -3.34 -9.21 6.09
CA ASP A 98 -2.90 -10.21 7.07
C ASP A 98 -1.46 -9.92 7.55
N SER A 99 -0.61 -9.39 6.68
CA SER A 99 0.75 -8.97 7.07
C SER A 99 0.71 -7.79 8.03
N TRP A 100 -0.25 -6.87 7.87
CA TRP A 100 -0.44 -5.75 8.80
C TRP A 100 -0.89 -6.25 10.18
N ASN A 101 -1.77 -7.25 10.22
CA ASN A 101 -2.18 -7.89 11.47
C ASN A 101 -1.00 -8.55 12.20
N LEU A 102 -0.09 -9.19 11.47
CA LEU A 102 1.13 -9.77 12.07
C LEU A 102 2.09 -8.71 12.62
N LEU A 103 2.28 -7.60 11.88
CA LEU A 103 3.08 -6.46 12.34
C LEU A 103 2.48 -5.83 13.60
N LEU A 104 1.15 -5.67 13.62
CA LEU A 104 0.42 -5.17 14.78
C LEU A 104 0.64 -6.09 15.99
N PHE A 105 0.41 -7.39 15.83
CA PHE A 105 0.58 -8.36 16.90
C PHE A 105 2.01 -8.37 17.46
N SER A 106 3.01 -8.18 16.60
CA SER A 106 4.43 -8.11 17.00
C SER A 106 4.80 -6.82 17.75
N SER A 107 3.92 -5.82 17.74
CA SER A 107 4.13 -4.50 18.37
C SER A 107 3.36 -4.31 19.69
N LEU A 108 2.56 -5.31 20.09
CA LEU A 108 1.82 -5.37 21.34
C LEU A 108 2.69 -5.95 22.46
#